data_AF-A0A950GWB0-F1
#
_entry.id   AF-A0A950GWB0-F1
#
_cell.length_a   1.000
_cell.length_b   1.000
_cell.length_c   1.000
_cell.angle_alpha   90.00
_cell.angle_beta   90.00
_cell.angle_gamma   90.00
#
_symmetry.space_group_name_H-M   'P 1'
#
loop_
_entity.id
_entity.type
_entity.pdbx_description
1 polymer ?
#
loop_
_entity_poly.entity_id
_entity_poly.type
_entity_poly.pdbx_seq_one_letter_code
_entity_poly.pdbx_strand_id
1 'polypeptide(L)'
;KERAIGDIALVGAMARPEFQDLRLDWGAVKRASELAQLFRGGDNHLLVGIAGIFEREGLNVVGAHEIAPQLVAPLGAAGAHAAPAEAEADISVGAALLAALSPFDVGQGAVIANGRVLALEAAEGTDAMLGRVAELRAARRLRLQGAQGVFVKAPKRGQDLRLDMPAVGPKTIEAARRAELKGIALAAGGVLIADRAAFLSAADAAGLFVVGFAP
;
A
#
# COMPACT_ATOMS: atom_id res chain seq x y z
N LYS A 1 6.11 -29.90 3.51
CA LYS A 1 7.20 -30.91 3.59
C LYS A 1 7.10 -31.96 2.47
N GLU A 2 5.95 -32.61 2.25
CA GLU A 2 5.77 -33.60 1.15
C GLU A 2 6.09 -33.08 -0.26
N ARG A 3 5.85 -31.79 -0.53
CA ARG A 3 6.16 -31.15 -1.82
C ARG A 3 7.56 -30.54 -1.92
N ALA A 4 8.43 -30.75 -0.92
CA ALA A 4 9.78 -30.16 -0.85
C ALA A 4 9.84 -28.63 -1.05
N ILE A 5 8.78 -27.91 -0.68
CA ILE A 5 8.74 -26.44 -0.72
C ILE A 5 9.65 -25.91 0.40
N GLY A 6 10.64 -25.11 0.03
CA GLY A 6 11.57 -24.42 0.95
C GLY A 6 11.18 -22.96 1.22
N ASP A 7 10.54 -22.29 0.26
CA ASP A 7 10.19 -20.88 0.35
C ASP A 7 8.67 -20.69 0.29
N ILE A 8 8.15 -19.73 1.05
CA ILE A 8 6.73 -19.36 1.08
C ILE A 8 6.56 -17.86 0.96
N ALA A 9 5.60 -17.44 0.13
CA ALA A 9 5.18 -16.05 0.02
C ALA A 9 3.71 -15.92 0.43
N LEU A 10 3.41 -14.91 1.24
CA LEU A 10 2.04 -14.59 1.63
C LEU A 10 1.51 -13.51 0.68
N VAL A 11 0.50 -13.85 -0.12
CA VAL A 11 -0.06 -12.95 -1.14
C VAL A 11 -1.58 -12.87 -0.99
N GLY A 12 -2.10 -11.65 -0.90
CA GLY A 12 -3.52 -11.36 -0.85
C GLY A 12 -3.90 -10.51 0.36
N ALA A 13 -5.06 -9.86 0.27
CA ALA A 13 -5.62 -9.14 1.39
C ALA A 13 -6.11 -10.14 2.45
N MET A 14 -5.75 -9.91 3.71
CA MET A 14 -6.21 -10.70 4.84
C MET A 14 -6.83 -9.76 5.86
N ALA A 15 -8.11 -9.98 6.19
CA ALA A 15 -8.69 -9.37 7.37
C ALA A 15 -8.16 -10.12 8.60
N ARG A 16 -7.89 -9.38 9.69
CA ARG A 16 -7.52 -10.01 10.95
C ARG A 16 -8.63 -10.97 11.37
N PRO A 17 -8.36 -12.28 11.51
CA PRO A 17 -9.35 -13.21 12.01
C PRO A 17 -9.60 -12.98 13.50
N GLU A 18 -10.79 -13.32 13.99
CA GLU A 18 -11.01 -13.43 15.43
C GLU A 18 -10.47 -14.77 15.92
N PHE A 19 -10.08 -14.86 17.20
CA PHE A 19 -9.57 -16.12 17.77
C PHE A 19 -10.58 -17.27 17.62
N GLN A 20 -11.87 -16.96 17.66
CA GLN A 20 -12.97 -17.92 17.48
C GLN A 20 -13.12 -18.44 16.04
N ASP A 21 -12.55 -17.76 15.04
CA ASP A 21 -12.62 -18.17 13.64
C ASP A 21 -11.58 -19.25 13.31
N LEU A 22 -10.67 -19.53 14.24
CA LEU A 22 -9.64 -20.56 14.08
C LEU A 22 -10.25 -21.96 14.01
N ARG A 23 -10.03 -22.63 12.89
CA ARG A 23 -10.28 -24.07 12.79
C ARG A 23 -9.19 -24.80 13.56
N LEU A 24 -9.57 -25.38 14.69
CA LEU A 24 -8.67 -26.14 15.55
C LEU A 24 -8.30 -27.46 14.89
N ASP A 25 -7.12 -27.51 14.27
CA ASP A 25 -6.44 -28.75 13.94
C ASP A 25 -5.42 -29.12 15.04
N TRP A 26 -4.87 -30.33 14.97
CA TRP A 26 -3.88 -30.79 15.96
C TRP A 26 -2.63 -29.91 16.03
N GLY A 27 -2.26 -29.23 14.95
CA GLY A 27 -1.14 -28.29 14.93
C GLY A 27 -1.48 -26.97 15.63
N ALA A 28 -2.71 -26.46 15.45
CA ALA A 28 -3.24 -25.28 16.12
C ALA A 28 -3.39 -25.53 17.62
N VAL A 29 -3.90 -26.70 18.03
CA VAL A 29 -4.00 -27.08 19.45
C VAL A 29 -2.63 -27.13 20.12
N LYS A 30 -1.62 -27.71 19.47
CA LYS A 30 -0.24 -27.74 19.98
C LYS A 30 0.37 -26.35 20.17
N ARG A 31 -0.07 -25.37 19.39
CA ARG A 31 0.42 -23.98 19.39
C ARG A 31 -0.58 -23.00 20.01
N ALA A 32 -1.59 -23.48 20.74
CA ALA A 32 -2.68 -22.64 21.20
C ALA A 32 -2.21 -21.48 22.11
N SER A 33 -1.24 -21.71 22.99
CA SER A 33 -0.69 -20.67 23.88
C SER A 33 0.11 -19.60 23.12
N GLU A 34 0.90 -20.01 22.13
CA GLU A 34 1.67 -19.13 21.25
C GLU A 34 0.73 -18.29 20.38
N LEU A 35 -0.24 -18.93 19.71
CA LEU A 35 -1.26 -18.24 18.93
C LEU A 35 -2.00 -17.22 19.81
N ALA A 36 -2.46 -17.62 20.99
CA ALA A 36 -3.14 -16.71 21.92
C ALA A 36 -2.30 -15.50 22.35
N GLN A 37 -0.97 -15.60 22.38
CA GLN A 37 -0.09 -14.44 22.62
C GLN A 37 -0.02 -13.52 21.40
N LEU A 38 0.09 -14.07 20.19
CA LEU A 38 0.14 -13.30 18.95
C LEU A 38 -1.16 -12.48 18.72
N PHE A 39 -2.32 -13.03 19.10
CA PHE A 39 -3.60 -12.32 19.02
C PHE A 39 -3.74 -11.14 19.99
N ARG A 40 -2.82 -10.94 20.96
CA ARG A 40 -2.83 -9.79 21.89
C ARG A 40 -2.18 -8.52 21.33
N GLY A 41 -1.48 -8.60 20.20
CA GLY A 41 -0.81 -7.46 19.56
C GLY A 41 -1.58 -6.85 18.39
N GLY A 42 -1.01 -5.82 17.75
CA GLY A 42 -1.52 -5.25 16.49
C GLY A 42 -1.26 -6.15 15.27
N ASP A 43 -1.73 -5.76 14.09
CA ASP A 43 -1.70 -6.61 12.89
C ASP A 43 -0.28 -6.96 12.45
N ASN A 44 0.64 -6.00 12.48
CA ASN A 44 2.06 -6.25 12.20
C ASN A 44 2.67 -7.28 13.18
N HIS A 45 2.29 -7.24 14.45
CA HIS A 45 2.75 -8.21 15.44
C HIS A 45 2.24 -9.62 15.12
N LEU A 46 0.97 -9.73 14.73
CA LEU A 46 0.36 -11.01 14.34
C LEU A 46 1.04 -11.58 13.08
N LEU A 47 1.24 -10.78 12.04
CA LEU A 47 1.88 -11.20 10.79
C LEU A 47 3.32 -11.66 11.00
N VAL A 48 4.12 -10.88 11.73
CA VAL A 48 5.51 -11.25 12.07
C VAL A 48 5.55 -12.53 12.90
N GLY A 49 4.62 -12.69 13.85
CA GLY A 49 4.49 -13.91 14.64
C GLY A 49 4.20 -15.14 13.80
N ILE A 50 3.25 -15.02 12.86
CA ILE A 50 2.89 -16.10 11.92
C ILE A 50 4.07 -16.44 11.02
N ALA A 51 4.79 -15.44 10.48
CA ALA A 51 5.99 -15.65 9.69
C ALA A 51 7.04 -16.45 10.48
N GLY A 52 7.28 -16.07 11.74
CA GLY A 52 8.19 -16.79 12.62
C GLY A 52 7.81 -18.26 12.88
N ILE A 53 6.51 -18.59 12.89
CA ILE A 53 6.05 -19.99 13.00
C ILE A 53 6.49 -20.79 11.77
N PHE A 54 6.34 -20.23 10.57
CA PHE A 54 6.80 -20.89 9.34
C PHE A 54 8.32 -21.04 9.30
N GLU A 55 9.06 -20.01 9.71
CA GLU A 55 10.52 -20.04 9.79
C GLU A 55 11.04 -21.12 10.75
N ARG A 56 10.41 -21.28 11.93
CA ARG A 56 10.75 -22.38 12.87
C ARG A 56 10.46 -23.78 12.32
N GLU A 57 9.51 -23.90 11.40
CA GLU A 57 9.19 -25.17 10.73
C GLU A 57 10.13 -25.49 9.54
N GLY A 58 11.07 -24.59 9.25
CA GLY A 58 12.09 -24.73 8.20
C GLY A 58 11.69 -24.16 6.84
N LEU A 59 10.73 -23.23 6.79
CA LEU A 59 10.34 -22.51 5.58
C LEU A 59 10.93 -21.11 5.58
N ASN A 60 11.47 -20.65 4.46
CA ASN A 60 11.90 -19.26 4.31
C ASN A 60 10.70 -18.41 3.87
N VAL A 61 10.35 -17.40 4.67
CA VAL A 61 9.32 -16.45 4.28
C VAL A 61 9.93 -15.38 3.38
N VAL A 62 9.51 -15.35 2.12
CA VAL A 62 9.97 -14.43 1.08
C VAL A 62 8.87 -13.47 0.67
N GLY A 63 9.23 -12.23 0.37
CA GLY A 63 8.29 -11.23 -0.09
C GLY A 63 7.85 -11.42 -1.54
N ALA A 64 6.62 -11.01 -1.85
CA ALA A 64 6.12 -11.01 -3.23
C ALA A 64 7.01 -10.18 -4.18
N HIS A 65 7.61 -9.11 -3.65
CA HIS A 65 8.54 -8.23 -4.37
C HIS A 65 9.89 -8.87 -4.68
N GLU A 66 10.33 -9.87 -3.90
CA GLU A 66 11.56 -10.62 -4.16
C GLU A 66 11.36 -11.62 -5.29
N ILE A 67 10.16 -12.20 -5.37
CA ILE A 67 9.77 -13.15 -6.43
C ILE A 67 9.48 -12.42 -7.75
N ALA A 68 8.83 -11.25 -7.67
CA ALA A 68 8.38 -10.49 -8.83
C ALA A 68 8.77 -8.99 -8.74
N PRO A 69 10.07 -8.65 -8.77
CA PRO A 69 10.54 -7.27 -8.62
C PRO A 69 10.01 -6.33 -9.71
N GLN A 70 9.67 -6.85 -10.89
CA GLN A 70 9.06 -6.11 -11.99
C GLN A 70 7.63 -5.60 -11.71
N LEU A 71 7.00 -6.09 -10.64
CA LEU A 71 5.67 -5.63 -10.21
C LEU A 71 5.75 -4.46 -9.22
N VAL A 72 6.95 -4.07 -8.79
CA VAL A 72 7.13 -2.97 -7.85
C VAL A 72 7.27 -1.65 -8.60
N ALA A 73 6.85 -0.55 -7.96
CA ALA A 73 7.02 0.79 -8.51
C ALA A 73 8.50 1.06 -8.88
N PRO A 74 8.80 1.39 -10.15
CA PRO A 74 10.16 1.75 -10.57
C PRO A 74 10.48 3.18 -10.14
N LEU A 75 11.77 3.53 -10.01
CA LEU A 75 12.17 4.92 -9.84
C LEU A 75 11.93 5.71 -11.14
N GLY A 76 11.39 6.92 -11.04
CA GLY A 76 11.09 7.78 -12.17
C GLY A 76 9.72 7.51 -12.82
N ALA A 77 9.51 8.04 -14.03
CA ALA A 77 8.24 7.92 -14.73
C ALA A 77 7.92 6.45 -15.08
N ALA A 78 6.69 6.03 -14.81
CA ALA A 78 6.24 4.65 -15.06
C ALA A 78 5.25 4.56 -16.23
N GLY A 79 4.50 5.63 -16.54
CA GLY A 79 3.54 5.72 -17.65
C GLY A 79 3.99 6.67 -18.76
N ALA A 80 3.09 6.99 -19.69
CA ALA A 80 3.35 7.87 -20.83
C ALA A 80 3.39 9.37 -20.44
N HIS A 81 2.77 9.74 -19.32
CA HIS A 81 2.73 11.12 -18.85
C HIS A 81 3.80 11.38 -17.79
N ALA A 82 4.66 12.37 -18.05
CA ALA A 82 5.66 12.81 -17.09
C ALA A 82 5.02 13.63 -15.95
N ALA A 83 5.56 13.49 -14.74
CA ALA A 83 5.20 14.37 -13.64
C ALA A 83 5.64 15.81 -13.97
N PRO A 84 4.77 16.81 -13.83
CA PRO A 84 5.16 18.20 -14.01
C PRO A 84 6.06 18.64 -12.84
N ALA A 85 6.91 19.65 -13.05
CA ALA A 85 7.88 20.09 -12.04
C ALA A 85 7.21 20.50 -10.71
N GLU A 86 6.00 21.07 -10.77
CA GLU A 86 5.29 21.48 -9.56
C GLU A 86 4.84 20.29 -8.69
N ALA A 87 4.74 19.08 -9.27
CA ALA A 87 4.36 17.89 -8.52
C ALA A 87 5.45 17.44 -7.54
N GLU A 88 6.73 17.75 -7.79
CA GLU A 88 7.83 17.34 -6.91
C GLU A 88 7.68 17.89 -5.48
N ALA A 89 7.17 19.12 -5.34
CA ALA A 89 6.92 19.73 -4.04
C ALA A 89 5.79 18.98 -3.28
N ASP A 90 4.69 18.66 -3.96
CA ASP A 90 3.57 17.92 -3.37
C ASP A 90 3.98 16.48 -3.00
N ILE A 91 4.79 15.83 -3.83
CA ILE A 91 5.36 14.50 -3.57
C ILE A 91 6.24 14.55 -2.32
N SER A 92 7.13 15.54 -2.23
CA SER A 92 8.04 15.69 -1.09
C SER A 92 7.29 15.92 0.22
N VAL A 93 6.24 16.75 0.20
CA VAL A 93 5.36 16.95 1.37
C VAL A 93 4.66 15.65 1.76
N GLY A 94 4.12 14.91 0.80
CA GLY A 94 3.45 13.63 1.07
C GLY A 94 4.39 12.57 1.63
N ALA A 95 5.59 12.44 1.06
CA ALA A 95 6.61 11.50 1.54
C ALA A 95 7.05 11.83 2.97
N ALA A 96 7.37 13.09 3.25
CA ALA A 96 7.76 13.54 4.58
C ALA A 96 6.64 13.33 5.63
N LEU A 97 5.38 13.58 5.24
CA LEU A 97 4.22 13.37 6.09
C LEU A 97 4.03 11.88 6.44
N LEU A 98 4.04 10.99 5.45
CA LEU A 98 3.88 9.55 5.67
C LEU A 98 5.03 8.98 6.53
N ALA A 99 6.25 9.47 6.31
CA ALA A 99 7.40 9.13 7.12
C ALA A 99 7.26 9.58 8.59
N ALA A 100 6.71 10.78 8.83
CA ALA A 100 6.46 11.33 10.17
C ALA A 100 5.30 10.62 10.89
N LEU A 101 4.30 10.13 10.14
CA LEU A 101 3.15 9.41 10.69
C LEU A 101 3.39 7.92 10.93
N SER A 102 4.48 7.36 10.38
CA SER A 102 4.81 5.94 10.51
C SER A 102 4.81 5.41 11.95
N PRO A 103 5.32 6.12 12.99
CA PRO A 103 5.28 5.64 14.38
C PRO A 103 3.87 5.50 14.97
N PHE A 104 2.88 6.15 14.38
CA PHE A 104 1.48 6.13 14.84
C PHE A 104 0.61 5.12 14.08
N ASP A 105 1.20 4.40 13.13
CA ASP A 105 0.55 3.32 12.39
C ASP A 105 -0.73 3.72 11.61
N VAL A 106 -0.89 5.02 11.30
CA VAL A 106 -2.14 5.57 10.73
C VAL A 106 -2.49 4.95 9.37
N GLY A 107 -1.60 5.09 8.38
CA GLY A 107 -1.84 4.64 7.01
C GLY A 107 -0.61 4.84 6.12
N GLN A 108 -0.76 4.54 4.83
CA GLN A 108 0.34 4.52 3.85
C GLN A 108 0.13 5.50 2.68
N GLY A 109 -0.99 6.21 2.67
CA GLY A 109 -1.42 7.05 1.57
C GLY A 109 -1.79 8.47 2.01
N ALA A 110 -1.49 9.46 1.16
CA ALA A 110 -1.88 10.84 1.36
C ALA A 110 -2.20 11.51 0.03
N VAL A 111 -3.13 12.47 0.03
CA VAL A 111 -3.39 13.33 -1.13
C VAL A 111 -2.94 14.73 -0.81
N ILE A 112 -2.00 15.25 -1.60
CA ILE A 112 -1.42 16.58 -1.45
C ILE A 112 -1.78 17.43 -2.67
N ALA A 113 -2.11 18.70 -2.47
CA ALA A 113 -2.21 19.66 -3.56
C ALA A 113 -1.75 21.04 -3.12
N ASN A 114 -0.86 21.66 -3.89
CA ASN A 114 -0.32 23.01 -3.61
C ASN A 114 0.26 23.12 -2.19
N GLY A 115 1.00 22.10 -1.76
CA GLY A 115 1.61 21.99 -0.43
C GLY A 115 0.64 21.68 0.72
N ARG A 116 -0.65 21.44 0.43
CA ARG A 116 -1.67 21.17 1.45
C ARG A 116 -2.08 19.71 1.46
N VAL A 117 -2.15 19.14 2.66
CA VAL A 117 -2.74 17.81 2.87
C VAL A 117 -4.25 17.91 2.72
N LEU A 118 -4.80 17.22 1.72
CA LEU A 118 -6.25 17.16 1.47
C LEU A 118 -6.88 15.95 2.16
N ALA A 119 -6.17 14.84 2.17
CA ALA A 119 -6.58 13.60 2.82
C ALA A 119 -5.37 12.77 3.26
N LEU A 120 -5.59 11.99 4.30
CA LEU A 120 -4.69 10.96 4.81
C LEU A 120 -5.49 9.66 4.86
N GLU A 121 -4.87 8.57 4.39
CA GLU A 121 -5.39 7.22 4.56
C GLU A 121 -5.26 6.84 6.03
N ALA A 122 -6.32 6.25 6.58
CA ALA A 122 -6.29 5.56 7.85
C ALA A 122 -6.98 4.19 7.70
N ALA A 123 -7.73 3.76 8.73
CA ALA A 123 -8.42 2.47 8.75
C ALA A 123 -9.44 2.28 7.61
N GLU A 124 -9.90 3.35 6.94
CA GLU A 124 -10.83 3.26 5.83
C GLU A 124 -10.19 2.72 4.54
N GLY A 125 -8.86 2.81 4.43
CA GLY A 125 -8.11 2.39 3.26
C GLY A 125 -8.17 3.37 2.07
N THR A 126 -7.29 3.12 1.10
CA THR A 126 -7.04 4.00 -0.05
C THR A 126 -8.30 4.31 -0.87
N ASP A 127 -9.15 3.32 -1.13
CA ASP A 127 -10.34 3.49 -1.97
C ASP A 127 -11.34 4.48 -1.35
N ALA A 128 -11.60 4.35 -0.04
CA ALA A 128 -12.50 5.24 0.69
C ALA A 128 -11.89 6.64 0.86
N MET A 129 -10.57 6.73 1.11
CA MET A 129 -9.86 8.02 1.17
C MET A 129 -9.99 8.78 -0.17
N LEU A 130 -9.74 8.13 -1.31
CA LEU A 130 -9.87 8.77 -2.63
C LEU A 130 -11.34 9.12 -2.95
N GLY A 131 -12.29 8.27 -2.54
CA GLY A 131 -13.71 8.58 -2.60
C GLY A 131 -14.08 9.86 -1.85
N ARG A 132 -13.58 10.02 -0.62
CA ARG A 132 -13.75 11.22 0.20
C ARG A 132 -13.16 12.46 -0.46
N VAL A 133 -12.01 12.35 -1.14
CA VAL A 133 -11.46 13.48 -1.93
C VAL A 133 -12.39 13.85 -3.08
N ALA A 134 -12.93 12.88 -3.81
CA ALA A 134 -13.89 13.11 -4.89
C ALA A 134 -15.17 13.79 -4.39
N GLU A 135 -15.69 13.40 -3.23
CA GLU A 135 -16.86 14.04 -2.61
C GLU A 135 -16.56 15.50 -2.24
N LEU A 136 -15.39 15.78 -1.66
CA LEU A 136 -14.97 17.15 -1.30
C LEU A 136 -14.76 18.03 -2.54
N ARG A 137 -14.28 17.45 -3.66
CA ARG A 137 -14.21 18.11 -4.97
C ARG A 137 -15.61 18.47 -5.47
N ALA A 138 -16.51 17.49 -5.54
CA ALA A 138 -17.87 17.68 -6.04
C ALA A 138 -18.66 18.71 -5.22
N ALA A 139 -18.47 18.70 -3.90
CA ALA A 139 -19.08 19.67 -2.98
C ALA A 139 -18.41 21.07 -3.01
N ARG A 140 -17.41 21.30 -3.88
CA ARG A 140 -16.61 22.53 -3.97
C ARG A 140 -15.99 22.96 -2.63
N ARG A 141 -15.70 21.99 -1.76
CA ARG A 141 -15.00 22.22 -0.48
C ARG A 141 -13.49 22.35 -0.68
N LEU A 142 -12.97 21.79 -1.79
CA LEU A 142 -11.61 21.97 -2.25
C LEU A 142 -11.58 23.07 -3.32
N ARG A 143 -10.86 24.17 -3.06
CA ARG A 143 -10.70 25.28 -4.00
C ARG A 143 -9.57 24.98 -5.00
N LEU A 144 -9.80 23.98 -5.84
CA LEU A 144 -8.88 23.51 -6.87
C LEU A 144 -9.56 23.67 -8.24
N GLN A 145 -8.79 24.01 -9.27
CA GLN A 145 -9.27 24.23 -10.63
C GLN A 145 -8.80 23.07 -11.53
N GLY A 146 -9.75 22.29 -12.04
CA GLY A 146 -9.46 21.10 -12.85
C GLY A 146 -8.64 20.05 -12.11
N ALA A 147 -7.95 19.20 -12.88
CA ALA A 147 -7.12 18.13 -12.34
C ALA A 147 -5.89 18.68 -11.61
N GLN A 148 -5.82 18.48 -10.30
CA GLN A 148 -4.76 18.98 -9.41
C GLN A 148 -4.54 18.03 -8.25
N GLY A 149 -3.33 18.06 -7.71
CA GLY A 149 -2.91 17.25 -6.58
C GLY A 149 -2.37 15.87 -6.98
N VAL A 150 -1.65 15.27 -6.03
CA VAL A 150 -0.92 14.02 -6.17
C VAL A 150 -1.35 13.08 -5.05
N PHE A 151 -1.71 11.85 -5.42
CA PHE A 151 -1.82 10.76 -4.46
C PHE A 151 -0.43 10.16 -4.23
N VAL A 152 0.09 10.27 -3.01
CA VAL A 152 1.39 9.73 -2.60
C VAL A 152 1.15 8.47 -1.79
N LYS A 153 1.81 7.36 -2.14
CA LYS A 153 1.76 6.10 -1.38
C LYS A 153 3.16 5.58 -1.07
N ALA A 154 3.42 5.26 0.19
CA ALA A 154 4.70 4.76 0.68
C ALA A 154 4.50 3.76 1.82
N PRO A 155 5.39 2.77 1.98
CA PRO A 155 5.37 1.90 3.15
C PRO A 155 5.68 2.67 4.43
N LYS A 156 5.21 2.15 5.56
CA LYS A 156 5.54 2.70 6.88
C LYS A 156 7.01 2.40 7.19
N ARG A 157 7.70 3.29 7.90
CA ARG A 157 9.08 3.04 8.36
C ARG A 157 9.13 1.79 9.26
N GLY A 158 10.02 0.85 8.93
CA GLY A 158 10.19 -0.39 9.67
C GLY A 158 9.14 -1.48 9.37
N GLN A 159 8.27 -1.27 8.39
CA GLN A 159 7.32 -2.29 7.92
C GLN A 159 8.05 -3.45 7.23
N ASP A 160 7.67 -4.69 7.56
CA ASP A 160 8.17 -5.87 6.86
C ASP A 160 7.41 -6.06 5.54
N LEU A 161 8.03 -5.61 4.45
CA LEU A 161 7.47 -5.67 3.10
C LEU A 161 7.32 -7.10 2.56
N ARG A 162 7.88 -8.10 3.24
CA ARG A 162 7.63 -9.51 2.88
C ARG A 162 6.22 -9.93 3.24
N LEU A 163 5.66 -9.31 4.26
CA LEU A 163 4.38 -9.66 4.87
C LEU A 163 3.28 -8.69 4.46
N ASP A 164 3.61 -7.40 4.38
CA ASP A 164 2.62 -6.34 4.14
C ASP A 164 3.22 -5.23 3.28
N MET A 165 3.18 -5.43 1.97
CA MET A 165 3.59 -4.41 1.00
C MET A 165 2.38 -3.57 0.57
N PRO A 166 2.46 -2.23 0.62
CA PRO A 166 1.44 -1.36 0.05
C PRO A 166 1.18 -1.72 -1.42
N ALA A 167 -0.09 -1.69 -1.84
CA ALA A 167 -0.45 -1.98 -3.23
C ALA A 167 -1.32 -0.89 -3.86
N VAL A 168 -1.21 -0.77 -5.18
CA VAL A 168 -2.10 -0.03 -6.07
C VAL A 168 -2.48 -0.91 -7.25
N GLY A 169 -3.58 -0.58 -7.94
CA GLY A 169 -4.02 -1.29 -9.14
C GLY A 169 -4.99 -0.46 -9.97
N PRO A 170 -5.58 -1.01 -11.05
CA PRO A 170 -6.42 -0.24 -11.98
C PRO A 170 -7.55 0.54 -11.29
N LYS A 171 -8.11 0.00 -10.19
CA LYS A 171 -9.12 0.68 -9.38
C LYS A 171 -8.61 1.98 -8.74
N THR A 172 -7.33 2.03 -8.36
CA THR A 172 -6.68 3.22 -7.82
C THR A 172 -6.64 4.34 -8.86
N ILE A 173 -6.40 4.01 -10.14
CA ILE A 173 -6.45 5.00 -11.23
C ILE A 173 -7.86 5.57 -11.36
N GLU A 174 -8.88 4.71 -11.40
CA GLU A 174 -10.26 5.18 -11.52
C GLU A 174 -10.66 6.05 -10.32
N ALA A 175 -10.26 5.67 -9.11
CA ALA A 175 -10.50 6.47 -7.92
C ALA A 175 -9.78 7.83 -7.97
N ALA A 176 -8.51 7.86 -8.40
CA ALA A 176 -7.73 9.10 -8.56
C ALA A 176 -8.33 10.03 -9.64
N ARG A 177 -8.82 9.46 -10.75
CA ARG A 177 -9.51 10.18 -11.82
C ARG A 177 -10.80 10.83 -11.32
N ARG A 178 -11.63 10.10 -10.55
CA ARG A 178 -12.85 10.65 -9.93
C ARG A 178 -12.55 11.75 -8.92
N ALA A 179 -11.41 11.66 -8.23
CA ALA A 179 -10.91 12.69 -7.32
C ALA A 179 -10.28 13.90 -8.05
N GLU A 180 -10.29 13.90 -9.38
CA GLU A 180 -9.67 14.92 -10.24
C GLU A 180 -8.19 15.14 -9.86
N LEU A 181 -7.45 14.06 -9.59
CA LEU A 181 -6.01 14.16 -9.31
C LEU A 181 -5.20 14.27 -10.60
N LYS A 182 -4.04 14.93 -10.50
CA LYS A 182 -3.12 15.10 -11.63
C LYS A 182 -2.22 13.88 -11.83
N GLY A 183 -1.93 13.16 -10.76
CA GLY A 183 -1.10 11.96 -10.83
C GLY A 183 -0.95 11.22 -9.51
N ILE A 184 -0.14 10.16 -9.57
CA ILE A 184 0.15 9.25 -8.47
C ILE A 184 1.67 9.13 -8.32
N ALA A 185 2.14 9.22 -7.08
CA ALA A 185 3.54 9.04 -6.73
C ALA A 185 3.69 7.87 -5.75
N LEU A 186 4.56 6.93 -6.09
CA LEU A 186 4.75 5.70 -5.34
C LEU A 186 6.19 5.61 -4.83
N ALA A 187 6.41 5.16 -3.59
CA ALA A 187 7.76 4.90 -3.13
C ALA A 187 8.40 3.78 -4.00
N ALA A 188 9.47 4.10 -4.71
CA ALA A 188 10.14 3.16 -5.59
C ALA A 188 10.66 1.96 -4.79
N GLY A 189 10.45 0.75 -5.28
CA GLY A 189 10.81 -0.47 -4.54
C GLY A 189 9.91 -0.82 -3.35
N GLY A 190 9.00 0.07 -2.94
CA GLY A 190 8.19 -0.08 -1.73
C GLY A 190 6.69 -0.27 -1.94
N VAL A 191 6.21 -0.24 -3.20
CA VAL A 191 4.78 -0.36 -3.52
C VAL A 191 4.56 -1.34 -4.68
N LEU A 192 3.70 -2.32 -4.47
CA LEU A 192 3.27 -3.28 -5.49
C LEU A 192 2.25 -2.67 -6.45
N ILE A 193 2.42 -2.90 -7.74
CA ILE A 193 1.48 -2.53 -8.80
C ILE A 193 0.79 -3.80 -9.29
N ALA A 194 -0.43 -4.04 -8.78
CA ALA A 194 -1.29 -5.11 -9.22
C ALA A 194 -1.75 -4.85 -10.66
N ASP A 195 -1.62 -5.87 -11.53
CA ASP A 195 -1.89 -5.76 -12.97
C ASP A 195 -1.23 -4.51 -13.59
N ARG A 196 0.11 -4.48 -13.55
CA ARG A 196 0.92 -3.33 -13.99
C ARG A 196 0.56 -2.84 -15.38
N ALA A 197 0.28 -3.75 -16.32
CA ALA A 197 -0.09 -3.39 -17.68
C ALA A 197 -1.44 -2.64 -17.72
N ALA A 198 -2.47 -3.18 -17.06
CA ALA A 198 -3.77 -2.51 -16.99
C ALA A 198 -3.71 -1.20 -16.18
N PHE A 199 -2.90 -1.16 -15.11
CA PHE A 199 -2.71 0.03 -14.29
C PHE A 199 -2.12 1.20 -15.09
N LEU A 200 -1.03 0.95 -15.81
CA LEU A 200 -0.38 1.98 -16.62
C LEU A 200 -1.25 2.39 -17.82
N SER A 201 -1.88 1.42 -18.50
CA SER A 201 -2.81 1.73 -19.59
C SER A 201 -3.99 2.58 -19.12
N ALA A 202 -4.52 2.33 -17.92
CA ALA A 202 -5.59 3.14 -17.35
C ALA A 202 -5.09 4.56 -17.00
N ALA A 203 -3.88 4.68 -16.44
CA ALA A 203 -3.28 5.97 -16.11
C ALA A 203 -3.08 6.83 -17.36
N ASP A 204 -2.54 6.23 -18.42
CA ASP A 204 -2.27 6.87 -19.69
C ASP A 204 -3.56 7.37 -20.36
N ALA A 205 -4.59 6.51 -20.39
CA ALA A 205 -5.91 6.86 -20.93
C ALA A 205 -6.60 7.98 -20.14
N ALA A 206 -6.35 8.06 -18.82
CA ALA A 206 -6.92 9.07 -17.95
C ALA A 206 -6.09 10.36 -17.88
N GLY A 207 -4.91 10.41 -18.52
CA GLY A 207 -4.03 11.57 -18.48
C GLY A 207 -3.33 11.78 -17.13
N LEU A 208 -3.26 10.74 -16.28
CA LEU A 208 -2.54 10.80 -15.00
C LEU A 208 -1.08 10.42 -15.20
N PHE A 209 -0.18 11.19 -14.61
CA PHE A 209 1.20 10.72 -14.46
C PHE A 209 1.30 9.67 -13.36
N VAL A 210 2.22 8.73 -13.52
CA VAL A 210 2.65 7.80 -12.48
C VAL A 210 4.17 7.92 -12.37
N VAL A 211 4.65 8.21 -11.17
CA VAL A 211 6.09 8.37 -10.89
C VAL A 211 6.48 7.59 -9.64
N GLY A 212 7.62 6.91 -9.68
CA GLY A 212 8.25 6.44 -8.45
C GLY A 212 9.26 7.44 -7.93
N PHE A 213 9.22 7.70 -6.63
CA PHE A 213 10.15 8.59 -5.95
C PHE A 213 11.06 7.80 -5.00
N ALA A 214 12.23 8.36 -4.70
CA ALA A 214 13.12 7.81 -3.68
C ALA A 214 12.56 8.15 -2.27
N PRO A 215 12.26 7.14 -1.43
CA PRO A 215 11.69 7.34 -0.10
C PRO A 215 12.64 8.00 0.90
#